data_AF-A0A1Q7U234-F1
#
_entry.id   AF-A0A1Q7U234-F1
#
_cell.length_a   1.000
_cell.length_b   1.000
_cell.length_c   1.000
_cell.angle_alpha   90.00
_cell.angle_beta   90.00
_cell.angle_gamma   90.00
#
_symmetry.space_group_name_H-M   'P 1'
#
loop_
_entity.id
_entity.type
_entity.pdbx_description
1 polymer ?
#
loop_
_entity_poly.entity_id
_entity_poly.type
_entity_poly.pdbx_seq_one_letter_code
_entity_poly.pdbx_strand_id
1 'polypeptide(L)'
;MPFRTRPGQTRDLLSLVDAEVRERIEEAVDFVSLDVIVQHRRARGLPAPAADSAADRQEFEAGVTAFLERLAADLTEGLSAEQRRKLEDTAARGGHDRVARLVAVQVALAKQLPDYWQQFDTIRARHTEARGASGGERGGFLARLFRR
;
A
#
# COMPACT_ATOMS: atom_id res chain seq x y z
N MET A 1 16.91 15.33 -5.78
CA MET A 1 18.28 15.34 -6.35
C MET A 1 18.78 13.90 -6.36
N PRO A 2 18.95 13.27 -7.54
CA PRO A 2 19.24 11.85 -7.63
C PRO A 2 20.70 11.54 -7.30
N PHE A 3 20.91 10.41 -6.62
CA PHE A 3 22.13 9.63 -6.45
C PHE A 3 23.49 10.36 -6.64
N ARG A 4 24.06 10.90 -5.55
CA ARG A 4 25.49 11.25 -5.52
C ARG A 4 26.28 10.11 -4.87
N THR A 5 26.91 9.28 -5.70
CA THR A 5 27.87 8.24 -5.29
C THR A 5 29.27 8.85 -5.17
N ARG A 6 30.04 8.46 -4.14
CA ARG A 6 31.49 8.74 -4.10
C ARG A 6 32.22 7.81 -5.08
N PRO A 7 33.25 8.28 -5.82
CA PRO A 7 33.99 7.42 -6.75
C PRO A 7 34.66 6.25 -6.02
N GLY A 8 34.49 5.02 -6.51
CA GLY A 8 35.27 3.85 -6.09
C GLY A 8 34.56 2.80 -5.22
N GLN A 9 33.27 2.95 -4.90
CA GLN A 9 32.52 1.93 -4.17
C GLN A 9 31.70 1.06 -5.13
N THR A 10 32.16 -0.17 -5.40
CA THR A 10 31.37 -1.17 -6.13
C THR A 10 30.20 -1.56 -5.22
N ARG A 11 29.08 -0.86 -5.33
CA ARG A 11 27.84 -1.31 -4.69
C ARG A 11 27.37 -2.55 -5.45
N ASP A 12 26.99 -3.59 -4.73
CA ASP A 12 26.29 -4.73 -5.31
C ASP A 12 25.05 -4.21 -6.06
N LEU A 13 25.01 -4.40 -7.38
CA LEU A 13 23.96 -3.89 -8.25
C LEU A 13 22.59 -4.44 -7.83
N LEU A 14 22.56 -5.69 -7.34
CA LEU A 14 21.33 -6.32 -6.87
C LEU A 14 20.78 -5.60 -5.63
N SER A 15 21.67 -5.23 -4.69
CA SER A 15 21.29 -4.43 -3.52
C SER A 15 20.74 -3.04 -3.89
N LEU A 16 21.23 -2.44 -4.98
CA LEU A 16 20.69 -1.16 -5.48
C LEU A 16 19.29 -1.33 -6.09
N VAL A 17 19.09 -2.37 -6.90
CA VAL A 17 17.77 -2.68 -7.46
C VAL A 17 16.76 -2.98 -6.36
N ASP A 18 17.15 -3.75 -5.34
CA ASP A 18 16.27 -4.07 -4.21
C ASP A 18 15.86 -2.81 -3.42
N ALA A 19 16.79 -1.88 -3.23
CA ALA A 19 16.50 -0.60 -2.58
C ALA A 19 15.55 0.28 -3.42
N GLU A 20 15.79 0.34 -4.73
CA GLU A 20 14.94 1.10 -5.67
C GLU A 20 13.52 0.53 -5.73
N VAL A 21 13.38 -0.80 -5.85
CA VAL A 21 12.07 -1.47 -5.85
C VAL A 21 11.33 -1.21 -4.55
N ARG A 22 12.04 -1.27 -3.42
CA ARG A 22 11.48 -0.96 -2.10
C ARG A 22 10.95 0.47 -2.05
N GLU A 23 11.76 1.45 -2.44
CA GLU A 23 11.40 2.87 -2.44
C GLU A 23 10.15 3.13 -3.30
N ARG A 24 10.10 2.55 -4.51
CA ARG A 24 8.94 2.70 -5.40
C ARG A 24 7.67 2.06 -4.82
N ILE A 25 7.79 0.92 -4.13
CA ILE A 25 6.65 0.29 -3.45
C ILE A 25 6.16 1.16 -2.29
N GLU A 26 7.07 1.69 -1.47
CA GLU A 26 6.72 2.58 -0.35
C GLU A 26 5.99 3.84 -0.85
N GLU A 27 6.52 4.51 -1.88
CA GLU A 27 5.86 5.69 -2.48
C GLU A 27 4.48 5.36 -3.07
N ALA A 28 4.35 4.23 -3.77
CA ALA A 28 3.08 3.83 -4.36
C ALA A 28 2.03 3.56 -3.28
N VAL A 29 2.42 2.88 -2.19
CA VAL A 29 1.55 2.57 -1.06
C VAL A 29 1.13 3.84 -0.31
N ASP A 30 2.07 4.77 -0.10
CA ASP A 30 1.80 6.06 0.51
C ASP A 30 0.79 6.86 -0.33
N PHE A 31 1.00 6.91 -1.65
CA PHE A 31 0.10 7.59 -2.58
C PHE A 31 -1.32 7.00 -2.52
N VAL A 32 -1.45 5.67 -2.55
CA VAL A 32 -2.76 5.00 -2.44
C VAL A 32 -3.45 5.33 -1.13
N SER A 33 -2.73 5.24 -0.02
CA SER A 33 -3.28 5.47 1.30
C SER A 33 -3.76 6.92 1.47
N LEU A 34 -2.98 7.88 0.95
CA LEU A 34 -3.36 9.29 0.96
C LEU A 34 -4.55 9.57 0.05
N ASP A 35 -4.57 9.05 -1.18
CA ASP A 35 -5.70 9.22 -2.11
C ASP A 35 -7.01 8.70 -1.49
N VAL A 36 -6.98 7.52 -0.89
CA VAL A 36 -8.15 6.93 -0.22
C VAL A 36 -8.69 7.84 0.89
N ILE A 37 -7.83 8.40 1.75
CA ILE A 37 -8.24 9.32 2.82
C ILE A 37 -8.82 10.62 2.23
N VAL A 38 -8.16 11.20 1.24
CA VAL A 38 -8.60 12.44 0.59
C VAL A 38 -9.96 12.27 -0.08
N GLN A 39 -10.15 11.20 -0.85
CA GLN A 39 -11.42 10.93 -1.54
C GLN A 39 -12.56 10.71 -0.55
N HIS A 40 -12.30 9.96 0.52
CA HIS A 40 -13.29 9.70 1.56
C HIS A 40 -13.71 10.95 2.33
N ARG A 41 -12.74 11.82 2.69
CA ARG A 41 -13.03 13.11 3.33
C ARG A 41 -13.80 14.05 2.39
N ARG A 42 -13.38 14.12 1.12
CA ARG A 42 -14.05 14.90 0.08
C ARG A 42 -15.51 14.49 -0.10
N ALA A 43 -15.80 13.19 -0.14
CA ALA A 43 -17.16 12.67 -0.26
C ALA A 43 -18.07 13.06 0.92
N ARG A 44 -17.49 13.47 2.05
CA ARG A 44 -18.20 13.87 3.28
C ARG A 44 -18.13 15.37 3.56
N GLY A 45 -17.55 16.16 2.65
CA GLY A 45 -17.34 17.59 2.85
C GLY A 45 -16.39 17.92 4.01
N LEU A 46 -15.52 16.98 4.39
CA LEU A 46 -14.50 17.17 5.43
C LEU A 46 -13.23 17.82 4.85
N PRO A 47 -12.45 18.55 5.66
CA PRO A 47 -11.18 19.14 5.22
C PRO A 47 -10.16 18.06 4.85
N ALA A 48 -9.16 18.44 4.05
CA ALA A 48 -8.02 17.59 3.73
C ALA A 48 -7.25 17.15 5.00
N PRO A 49 -6.56 16.00 4.98
CA PRO A 49 -5.72 15.58 6.09
C PRO A 49 -4.58 16.58 6.35
N ALA A 50 -4.31 16.82 7.63
CA ALA A 50 -3.27 17.71 8.11
C ALA A 50 -2.07 16.93 8.64
N ALA A 51 -0.87 17.25 8.19
CA ALA A 51 0.34 16.50 8.53
C ALA A 51 0.72 16.60 10.02
N ASP A 52 0.32 17.67 10.70
CA ASP A 52 0.51 17.90 12.12
C ASP A 52 -0.54 17.22 13.02
N SER A 53 -1.68 16.79 12.45
CA SER A 53 -2.71 16.02 13.15
C SER A 53 -2.24 14.58 13.45
N ALA A 54 -2.15 14.24 14.73
CA ALA A 54 -1.84 12.88 15.16
C ALA A 54 -2.90 11.86 14.73
N ALA A 55 -4.18 12.26 14.70
CA ALA A 55 -5.26 11.41 14.25
C ALA A 55 -5.16 11.09 12.76
N ASP A 56 -4.79 12.09 11.94
CA ASP A 56 -4.66 11.92 10.49
C ASP A 56 -3.45 11.05 10.15
N ARG A 57 -2.33 11.20 10.89
CA ARG A 57 -1.18 10.29 10.78
C ARG A 57 -1.56 8.85 11.13
N GLN A 58 -2.31 8.64 12.22
CA GLN A 58 -2.75 7.30 12.61
C GLN A 58 -3.71 6.69 11.57
N GLU A 59 -4.61 7.48 11.00
CA GLU A 59 -5.50 7.05 9.91
C GLU A 59 -4.70 6.64 8.67
N PHE A 60 -3.68 7.41 8.31
CA PHE A 60 -2.75 7.13 7.23
C PHE A 60 -1.98 5.82 7.44
N GLU A 61 -1.32 5.66 8.59
CA GLU A 61 -0.56 4.46 8.93
C GLU A 61 -1.43 3.18 8.95
N ALA A 62 -2.67 3.31 9.43
CA ALA A 62 -3.65 2.24 9.37
C ALA A 62 -4.06 1.91 7.93
N GLY A 63 -4.20 2.91 7.07
CA GLY A 63 -4.45 2.76 5.64
C GLY A 63 -3.31 2.03 4.92
N VAL A 64 -2.07 2.44 5.17
CA VAL A 64 -0.85 1.80 4.64
C VAL A 64 -0.82 0.32 5.02
N THR A 65 -1.01 0.01 6.30
CA THR A 65 -1.02 -1.37 6.77
C THR A 65 -2.13 -2.18 6.10
N ALA A 66 -3.36 -1.66 6.08
CA ALA A 66 -4.51 -2.36 5.51
C ALA A 66 -4.36 -2.63 4.00
N PHE A 67 -3.80 -1.68 3.25
CA PHE A 67 -3.56 -1.85 1.83
C PHE A 67 -2.47 -2.89 1.56
N LEU A 68 -1.34 -2.82 2.28
CA LEU A 68 -0.26 -3.79 2.17
C LEU A 68 -0.71 -5.23 2.49
N GLU A 69 -1.59 -5.41 3.47
CA GLU A 69 -2.13 -6.72 3.82
C GLU A 69 -3.04 -7.27 2.75
N ARG A 70 -3.93 -6.44 2.21
CA ARG A 70 -4.78 -6.83 1.08
C ARG A 70 -3.94 -7.16 -0.15
N LEU A 71 -2.94 -6.35 -0.46
CA LEU A 71 -2.03 -6.59 -1.56
C LEU A 71 -1.30 -7.92 -1.41
N ALA A 72 -0.78 -8.23 -0.22
CA ALA A 72 -0.16 -9.53 0.06
C ALA A 72 -1.15 -10.70 -0.07
N ALA A 73 -2.36 -10.56 0.47
CA ALA A 73 -3.37 -11.60 0.38
C ALA A 73 -3.74 -11.91 -1.08
N ASP A 74 -4.12 -10.90 -1.85
CA ASP A 74 -4.58 -11.06 -3.23
C ASP A 74 -3.45 -11.62 -4.14
N LEU A 75 -2.20 -11.17 -3.96
CA LEU A 75 -1.07 -11.63 -4.77
C LEU A 75 -0.59 -13.05 -4.43
N THR A 76 -0.90 -13.57 -3.24
CA THR A 76 -0.42 -14.89 -2.79
C THR A 76 -1.34 -16.05 -3.17
N GLU A 77 -2.59 -15.75 -3.57
CA GLU A 77 -3.59 -16.77 -3.95
C GLU A 77 -3.10 -17.67 -5.11
N GLY A 78 -2.41 -17.10 -6.09
CA GLY A 78 -1.91 -17.82 -7.28
C GLY A 78 -0.55 -18.49 -7.14
N LEU A 79 0.12 -18.35 -5.98
CA LEU A 79 1.50 -18.82 -5.81
C LEU A 79 1.60 -20.32 -5.54
N SER A 80 2.68 -20.93 -6.04
CA SER A 80 3.07 -22.29 -5.70
C SER A 80 3.48 -22.39 -4.22
N ALA A 81 3.48 -23.61 -3.67
CA ALA A 81 3.91 -23.85 -2.28
C ALA A 81 5.36 -23.41 -2.03
N GLU A 82 6.25 -23.57 -3.01
CA GLU A 82 7.65 -23.14 -2.92
C GLU A 82 7.76 -21.60 -2.87
N GLN A 83 7.00 -20.91 -3.72
CA GLN A 83 6.96 -19.45 -3.73
C GLN A 83 6.43 -18.91 -2.40
N ARG A 84 5.35 -19.50 -1.87
CA ARG A 84 4.78 -19.13 -0.56
C ARG A 84 5.78 -19.31 0.58
N ARG A 85 6.48 -20.45 0.62
CA ARG A 85 7.51 -20.70 1.65
C ARG A 85 8.63 -19.66 1.61
N LYS A 86 9.08 -19.26 0.40
CA LYS A 86 10.09 -18.21 0.24
C LYS A 86 9.60 -16.83 0.74
N LEU A 87 8.30 -16.53 0.62
CA LEU A 87 7.71 -15.31 1.17
C LEU A 87 7.62 -15.37 2.69
N GLU A 88 7.22 -16.50 3.27
CA GLU A 88 7.20 -16.72 4.72
C GLU A 88 8.60 -16.52 5.34
N ASP A 89 9.63 -17.10 4.73
CA ASP A 89 11.02 -16.90 5.15
C ASP A 89 11.45 -15.43 5.05
N THR A 90 10.95 -14.70 4.05
CA THR A 90 11.22 -13.27 3.87
C THR A 90 10.53 -12.43 4.93
N ALA A 91 9.27 -12.71 5.22
CA ALA A 91 8.52 -12.07 6.29
C ALA A 91 9.18 -12.31 7.66
N ALA A 92 9.64 -13.55 7.93
CA ALA A 92 10.33 -13.90 9.18
C ALA A 92 11.63 -13.11 9.38
N ARG A 93 12.35 -12.78 8.30
CA ARG A 93 13.58 -11.97 8.35
C ARG A 93 13.34 -10.48 8.58
N GLY A 94 12.13 -9.96 8.32
CA GLY A 94 11.82 -8.54 8.43
C GLY A 94 11.70 -7.99 9.86
N GLY A 95 12.02 -8.77 10.89
CA GLY A 95 12.07 -8.31 12.29
C GLY A 95 10.67 -8.03 12.88
N HIS A 96 10.61 -7.18 13.90
CA HIS A 96 9.37 -6.92 14.66
C HIS A 96 8.44 -5.86 14.05
N ASP A 97 8.93 -5.02 13.14
CA ASP A 97 8.10 -4.01 12.46
C ASP A 97 7.19 -4.66 11.41
N ARG A 98 5.87 -4.50 11.60
CA ARG A 98 4.84 -5.07 10.71
C ARG A 98 4.89 -4.45 9.32
N VAL A 99 5.06 -3.13 9.20
CA VAL A 99 5.06 -2.45 7.90
C VAL A 99 6.31 -2.85 7.13
N ALA A 100 7.49 -2.83 7.76
CA ALA A 100 8.72 -3.29 7.13
C ALA A 100 8.63 -4.75 6.64
N ARG A 101 8.02 -5.66 7.43
CA ARG A 101 7.78 -7.05 6.98
C ARG A 101 6.90 -7.11 5.75
N LEU A 102 5.79 -6.37 5.73
CA LEU A 102 4.88 -6.34 4.59
C LEU A 102 5.55 -5.76 3.33
N VAL A 103 6.30 -4.67 3.47
CA VAL A 103 7.09 -4.10 2.37
C VAL A 103 8.12 -5.10 1.83
N ALA A 104 8.82 -5.83 2.72
CA ALA A 104 9.76 -6.87 2.29
C ALA A 104 9.07 -8.01 1.51
N VAL A 105 7.86 -8.40 1.90
CA VAL A 105 7.03 -9.36 1.14
C VAL A 105 6.70 -8.80 -0.23
N GLN A 106 6.32 -7.51 -0.34
CA GLN A 106 6.01 -6.89 -1.63
C GLN A 106 7.23 -6.80 -2.55
N VAL A 107 8.41 -6.47 -2.02
CA VAL A 107 9.67 -6.49 -2.79
C VAL A 107 9.95 -7.90 -3.33
N ALA A 108 9.74 -8.94 -2.51
CA ALA A 108 9.91 -10.32 -2.95
C ALA A 108 8.91 -10.72 -4.05
N LEU A 109 7.64 -10.32 -3.90
CA LEU A 109 6.60 -10.53 -4.90
C LEU A 109 6.92 -9.81 -6.22
N ALA A 110 7.33 -8.56 -6.16
CA ALA A 110 7.73 -7.77 -7.33
C ALA A 110 8.89 -8.40 -8.12
N LYS A 111 9.77 -9.12 -7.44
CA LYS A 111 10.88 -9.87 -8.06
C LYS A 111 10.45 -11.22 -8.65
N GLN A 112 9.33 -11.78 -8.20
CA GLN A 112 8.83 -13.09 -8.62
C GLN A 112 7.74 -13.00 -9.71
N LEU A 113 6.93 -11.95 -9.66
CA LEU A 113 5.76 -11.78 -10.52
C LEU A 113 6.05 -10.78 -11.63
N PRO A 114 6.05 -11.19 -12.91
CA PRO A 114 6.35 -10.31 -14.04
C PRO A 114 5.28 -9.22 -14.24
N ASP A 115 4.06 -9.47 -13.79
CA ASP A 115 2.89 -8.58 -13.88
C ASP A 115 2.54 -7.91 -12.55
N TYR A 116 3.47 -7.88 -11.59
CA TYR A 116 3.27 -7.32 -10.24
C TYR A 116 2.60 -5.94 -10.26
N TRP A 117 3.13 -4.99 -11.05
CA TRP A 117 2.60 -3.62 -11.10
C TRP A 117 1.19 -3.55 -11.70
N GLN A 118 0.86 -4.42 -12.67
CA GLN A 118 -0.48 -4.49 -13.24
C GLN A 118 -1.48 -5.05 -12.22
N GLN A 119 -1.09 -6.06 -11.45
CA GLN A 119 -1.92 -6.60 -10.37
C GLN A 119 -2.06 -5.59 -9.22
N PHE A 120 -0.97 -4.89 -8.87
CA PHE A 120 -0.98 -3.79 -7.90
C PHE A 120 -2.03 -2.73 -8.28
N ASP A 121 -2.04 -2.27 -9.52
CA ASP A 121 -3.00 -1.27 -9.99
C ASP A 121 -4.45 -1.79 -9.95
N THR A 122 -4.65 -3.07 -10.28
CA THR A 122 -5.96 -3.72 -10.20
C THR A 122 -6.46 -3.78 -8.75
N ILE A 123 -5.60 -4.16 -7.82
CA ILE A 123 -5.92 -4.25 -6.39
C ILE A 123 -6.14 -2.85 -5.79
N ARG A 124 -5.32 -1.87 -6.19
CA ARG A 124 -5.47 -0.45 -5.84
C ARG A 124 -6.84 0.08 -6.23
N ALA A 125 -7.27 -0.12 -7.49
CA ALA A 125 -8.58 0.33 -7.95
C ALA A 125 -9.72 -0.25 -7.11
N ARG A 126 -9.70 -1.57 -6.87
CA ARG A 126 -10.69 -2.26 -6.02
C ARG A 126 -10.68 -1.76 -4.57
N HIS A 127 -9.50 -1.46 -4.03
CA HIS A 127 -9.35 -0.97 -2.66
C HIS A 127 -9.97 0.43 -2.49
N THR A 128 -9.70 1.33 -3.44
CA THR A 128 -10.28 2.69 -3.45
C THR A 128 -11.80 2.64 -3.62
N GLU A 129 -12.31 1.80 -4.51
CA GLU A 129 -13.76 1.61 -4.72
C GLU A 129 -14.48 1.10 -3.46
N ALA A 130 -13.93 0.07 -2.80
CA ALA A 130 -14.52 -0.48 -1.58
C ALA A 130 -14.63 0.57 -0.45
N ARG A 131 -13.63 1.47 -0.35
CA ARG A 131 -13.64 2.54 0.64
C ARG A 131 -14.60 3.67 0.29
N GLY A 132 -14.73 3.99 -1.00
CA GLY A 132 -15.71 4.95 -1.52
C GLY A 132 -17.15 4.50 -1.30
N ALA A 133 -17.46 3.23 -1.57
CA ALA A 133 -18.79 2.64 -1.35
C ALA A 133 -19.19 2.68 0.15
N SER A 134 -18.26 2.33 1.04
CA SER A 134 -18.47 2.41 2.50
C SER A 134 -18.77 3.84 3.00
N GLY A 135 -18.37 4.87 2.23
CA GLY A 135 -18.68 6.27 2.51
C GLY A 135 -20.05 6.75 2.04
N GLY A 136 -20.57 6.19 0.94
CA GLY A 136 -21.81 6.63 0.29
C GLY A 136 -23.10 5.99 0.83
N GLU A 137 -23.02 4.80 1.44
CA GLU A 137 -24.23 4.05 1.81
C GLU A 137 -24.98 4.61 3.03
N ARG A 138 -24.34 5.43 3.88
CA ARG A 138 -25.01 6.04 5.04
C ARG A 138 -25.79 7.33 4.73
N GLY A 139 -25.65 7.90 3.53
CA GLY A 139 -26.38 9.12 3.11
C GLY A 139 -27.74 8.87 2.45
N GLY A 140 -28.03 7.64 2.00
CA GLY A 140 -29.18 7.35 1.14
C GLY A 140 -30.49 7.04 1.85
N PHE A 141 -30.46 6.69 3.14
CA PHE A 141 -31.68 6.28 3.87
C PHE A 141 -32.41 7.47 4.51
N LEU A 142 -31.67 8.47 5.02
CA LEU A 142 -32.26 9.67 5.60
C LEU A 142 -32.71 10.69 4.53
N ALA A 143 -32.03 10.76 3.38
CA ALA A 143 -32.43 11.63 2.28
C ALA A 143 -33.79 11.25 1.64
N ARG A 144 -34.26 10.02 1.81
CA ARG A 144 -35.59 9.57 1.33
C ARG A 144 -36.72 9.87 2.32
N LEU A 145 -36.41 10.10 3.59
CA LEU A 145 -37.39 10.35 4.65
C LEU A 145 -37.80 11.84 4.77
N PHE A 146 -36.97 12.76 4.30
CA PHE A 146 -37.24 14.21 4.32
C PHE A 146 -37.71 14.77 2.96
N ARG A 147 -37.99 13.90 1.97
CA ARG A 147 -38.59 14.31 0.70
C ARG A 147 -40.09 14.06 0.73
N ARG A 148 -40.84 14.89 1.47
CA ARG A 148 -42.28 14.99 1.32
C ARG A 148 -42.73 16.43 1.53
#